data_AF-A0A1B0BAJ8-F1
#
_entry.id   AF-A0A1B0BAJ8-F1
#
_cell.length_a   1.000
_cell.length_b   1.000
_cell.length_c   1.000
_cell.angle_alpha   90.00
_cell.angle_beta   90.00
_cell.angle_gamma   90.00
#
_symmetry.space_group_name_H-M   'P 1'
#
loop_
_entity.id
_entity.type
_entity.pdbx_description
1 polymer ?
#
loop_
_entity_poly.entity_id
_entity_poly.type
_entity_poly.pdbx_seq_one_letter_code
_entity_poly.pdbx_strand_id
1 'polypeptide(L)'
;MVSRFNPLSEPGTINNWTILCPGAGMLPFKIDIMSKLAVPLSQQLWELLQSKFGGGPAINVLFACGNCKRRAEMLTKCQCYEQTGFTRYSDAELDSSAICATSMS
;
A
#
# COMPACT_ATOMS: atom_id res chain seq x y z
N MET A 1 31.45 1.77 -15.69
CA MET A 1 30.37 1.25 -14.84
C MET A 1 29.13 1.14 -15.72
N VAL A 2 28.80 -0.08 -16.16
CA VAL A 2 27.69 -0.31 -17.09
C VAL A 2 26.39 -0.17 -16.31
N SER A 3 25.60 0.85 -16.65
CA SER A 3 24.20 0.92 -16.23
C SER A 3 23.48 -0.33 -16.74
N ARG A 4 22.94 -1.14 -15.83
CA ARG A 4 22.04 -2.24 -16.17
C ARG A 4 20.77 -1.62 -16.75
N PHE A 5 20.72 -1.48 -18.07
CA PHE A 5 19.47 -1.29 -18.78
C PHE A 5 18.62 -2.56 -18.58
N ASN A 6 17.61 -2.45 -17.72
CA ASN A 6 16.53 -3.42 -17.58
C ASN A 6 15.78 -3.49 -18.93
N PRO A 7 15.33 -4.66 -19.42
CA PRO A 7 14.88 -4.85 -20.80
C PRO A 7 13.75 -3.88 -21.16
N LEU A 8 14.06 -2.99 -22.10
CA LEU A 8 13.32 -1.80 -22.49
C LEU A 8 12.28 -2.06 -23.59
N SER A 9 11.53 -3.17 -23.60
CA SER A 9 10.65 -3.41 -24.77
C SER A 9 9.31 -4.08 -24.55
N GLU A 10 8.98 -4.58 -23.35
CA GLU A 10 7.64 -5.12 -23.15
C GLU A 10 7.19 -4.97 -21.68
N PRO A 11 6.01 -4.36 -21.44
CA PRO A 11 5.54 -4.02 -20.09
C PRO A 11 5.19 -5.23 -19.20
N GLY A 12 5.42 -6.46 -19.67
CA GLY A 12 4.98 -7.67 -18.99
C GLY A 12 3.46 -7.81 -18.97
N THR A 13 2.96 -8.71 -18.13
CA THR A 13 1.51 -8.90 -17.96
C THR A 13 0.88 -7.75 -17.17
N ILE A 14 -0.41 -7.50 -17.39
CA ILE A 14 -1.14 -6.47 -16.64
C ILE A 14 -1.20 -6.90 -15.17
N ASN A 15 -0.73 -6.04 -14.26
CA ASN A 15 -0.69 -6.33 -12.83
C ASN A 15 -1.38 -5.25 -12.00
N ASN A 16 -2.67 -5.46 -11.72
CA ASN A 16 -3.47 -4.59 -10.87
C ASN A 16 -3.54 -5.08 -9.41
N TRP A 17 -2.89 -6.20 -9.09
CA TRP A 17 -2.94 -6.81 -7.76
C TRP A 17 -2.37 -5.91 -6.66
N THR A 18 -1.44 -5.02 -7.01
CA THR A 18 -0.81 -4.11 -6.03
C THR A 18 -1.77 -3.06 -5.46
N ILE A 19 -2.93 -2.85 -6.08
CA ILE A 19 -3.96 -1.90 -5.65
C ILE A 19 -5.03 -2.60 -4.78
N LEU A 20 -5.13 -3.92 -4.92
CA LEU A 20 -6.11 -4.75 -4.25
C LEU A 20 -5.53 -5.43 -3.01
N CYS A 21 -6.40 -5.73 -2.05
CA CYS A 21 -6.09 -6.66 -0.99
C CYS A 21 -6.33 -8.11 -1.48
N PRO A 22 -5.89 -9.13 -0.72
CA PRO A 22 -6.15 -10.54 -1.05
C PRO A 22 -7.63 -10.90 -1.18
N GLY A 23 -8.53 -10.12 -0.58
CA GLY A 23 -9.99 -10.25 -0.71
C GLY A 23 -10.59 -9.48 -1.88
N ALA A 24 -9.78 -9.06 -2.86
CA ALA A 24 -10.17 -8.30 -4.07
C ALA A 24 -10.82 -6.93 -3.84
N GLY A 25 -10.85 -6.43 -2.60
CA GLY A 25 -11.24 -5.05 -2.30
C GLY A 25 -10.05 -4.09 -2.38
N MET A 26 -10.29 -2.82 -2.64
CA MET A 26 -9.21 -1.84 -2.70
C MET A 26 -8.62 -1.55 -1.32
N LEU A 27 -7.30 -1.39 -1.27
CA LEU A 27 -6.61 -0.94 -0.06
C LEU A 27 -7.06 0.48 0.31
N PRO A 28 -7.54 0.74 1.54
CA PRO A 28 -8.14 2.03 1.91
C PRO A 28 -7.24 3.24 1.63
N PHE A 29 -5.95 3.15 1.91
CA PHE A 29 -4.98 4.22 1.69
C PHE A 29 -4.67 4.50 0.21
N LYS A 30 -5.12 3.64 -0.71
CA LYS A 30 -4.94 3.80 -2.17
C LYS A 30 -6.14 4.44 -2.86
N ILE A 31 -7.30 4.46 -2.20
CA ILE A 31 -8.55 5.03 -2.74
C ILE A 31 -8.33 6.51 -3.11
N ASP A 32 -7.82 7.29 -2.16
CA ASP A 32 -7.69 8.75 -2.31
C ASP A 32 -6.67 9.16 -3.38
N ILE A 33 -5.75 8.27 -3.72
CA ILE A 33 -4.71 8.48 -4.73
C ILE A 33 -4.96 7.70 -6.01
N MET A 34 -6.14 7.08 -6.19
CA MET A 34 -6.41 6.20 -7.32
C MET A 34 -6.23 6.89 -8.68
N SER A 35 -6.59 8.17 -8.79
CA SER A 35 -6.39 8.98 -10.01
C SER A 35 -4.92 9.18 -10.39
N LYS A 36 -4.00 8.99 -9.45
CA LYS A 36 -2.54 9.04 -9.68
C LYS A 36 -1.96 7.64 -9.96
N LEU A 37 -2.68 6.58 -9.59
CA LEU A 37 -2.23 5.20 -9.71
C LEU A 37 -2.73 4.51 -10.98
N ALA A 38 -3.91 4.88 -11.46
CA ALA A 38 -4.58 4.22 -12.57
C ALA A 38 -5.37 5.21 -13.44
N VAL A 39 -5.50 4.86 -14.72
CA VAL A 39 -6.28 5.61 -15.70
C VAL A 39 -7.50 4.77 -16.08
N PRO A 40 -8.72 5.36 -16.13
CA PRO A 40 -9.89 4.64 -16.61
C PRO A 40 -9.73 4.30 -18.09
N LEU A 41 -10.03 3.06 -18.46
CA LEU A 41 -9.98 2.58 -19.84
C LEU A 41 -11.40 2.21 -20.31
N SER A 42 -11.65 2.33 -21.60
CA SER A 42 -12.86 1.76 -22.19
C SER A 42 -12.79 0.23 -22.17
N GLN A 43 -13.96 -0.42 -22.16
CA GLN A 43 -14.06 -1.88 -22.16
C GLN A 43 -13.31 -2.52 -23.36
N GLN A 44 -13.45 -1.95 -24.56
CA GLN A 44 -12.77 -2.43 -25.77
C GLN A 44 -11.25 -2.32 -25.67
N LEU A 45 -10.74 -1.23 -25.09
CA LEU A 45 -9.31 -1.04 -24.91
C LEU A 45 -8.75 -2.01 -23.86
N TRP A 46 -9.50 -2.26 -22.78
CA TRP A 46 -9.15 -3.28 -21.79
C TRP A 46 -9.04 -4.67 -22.43
N GLU A 47 -10.04 -5.09 -23.22
CA GLU A 47 -10.04 -6.40 -23.90
C GLU A 47 -8.85 -6.56 -24.85
N LEU A 48 -8.51 -5.52 -25.60
CA LEU A 48 -7.33 -5.51 -26.47
C LEU A 48 -6.04 -5.68 -25.67
N LEU A 49 -5.87 -4.93 -24.58
CA LEU A 49 -4.68 -5.00 -23.74
C LEU A 49 -4.59 -6.35 -23.03
N GLN A 50 -5.70 -6.86 -22.50
CA GLN A 50 -5.76 -8.16 -21.84
C GLN A 50 -5.48 -9.30 -22.82
N SER A 51 -5.99 -9.23 -24.06
CA SER A 51 -5.68 -10.21 -25.10
C SER A 51 -4.20 -10.20 -25.50
N LYS A 52 -3.56 -9.02 -25.48
CA LYS A 52 -2.15 -8.87 -25.88
C LYS A 52 -1.16 -9.23 -24.77
N PHE A 53 -1.43 -8.77 -23.55
CA PHE A 53 -0.49 -8.86 -22.43
C PHE A 53 -0.91 -9.86 -21.35
N GLY A 54 -2.17 -10.28 -21.30
CA GLY A 54 -2.69 -11.13 -20.22
C GLY A 54 -2.59 -10.47 -18.84
N GLY A 55 -2.71 -11.27 -17.78
CA GLY A 55 -2.65 -10.81 -16.39
C GLY A 55 -4.01 -10.41 -15.82
N GLY A 56 -4.04 -9.55 -14.81
CA GLY A 56 -5.30 -9.13 -14.20
C GLY A 56 -5.15 -8.36 -12.88
N PRO A 57 -6.26 -8.27 -12.11
CA PRO A 57 -7.66 -8.34 -12.56
C PRO A 57 -8.13 -7.01 -13.15
N ALA A 58 -9.27 -7.00 -13.84
CA ALA A 58 -9.96 -5.74 -14.14
C ALA A 58 -10.48 -5.10 -12.84
N ILE A 59 -10.33 -3.77 -12.71
CA ILE A 59 -10.89 -3.01 -11.59
C ILE A 59 -12.03 -2.16 -12.12
N ASN A 60 -13.26 -2.65 -11.97
CA ASN A 60 -14.46 -2.00 -12.51
C ASN A 60 -15.22 -1.18 -11.46
N VAL A 61 -15.00 -1.45 -10.17
CA VAL A 61 -15.68 -0.77 -9.07
C VAL A 61 -14.64 -0.31 -8.06
N LEU A 62 -14.65 0.99 -7.77
CA LEU A 62 -13.79 1.61 -6.77
C LEU A 62 -14.48 1.54 -5.41
N PHE A 63 -14.19 0.51 -4.62
CA PHE A 63 -14.70 0.39 -3.26
C PHE A 63 -13.59 0.03 -2.27
N ALA A 64 -13.58 0.72 -1.13
CA ALA A 64 -12.63 0.45 -0.05
C ALA A 64 -13.00 -0.87 0.65
N CYS A 65 -12.01 -1.74 0.86
CA CYS A 65 -12.23 -2.97 1.61
C CYS A 65 -12.51 -2.67 3.09
N GLY A 66 -13.72 -3.00 3.56
CA GLY A 66 -14.12 -2.79 4.96
C GLY A 66 -13.28 -3.57 5.98
N ASN A 67 -12.82 -4.78 5.63
CA ASN A 67 -11.93 -5.56 6.50
C ASN A 67 -10.55 -4.90 6.62
N CYS A 68 -9.98 -4.42 5.52
CA CYS A 68 -8.71 -3.68 5.55
C CYS A 68 -8.84 -2.38 6.33
N LYS A 69 -9.97 -1.66 6.18
CA LYS A 69 -10.24 -0.43 6.93
C LYS A 69 -10.27 -0.71 8.44
N ARG A 70 -11.03 -1.70 8.90
CA ARG A 70 -11.08 -2.08 10.32
C ARG A 70 -9.72 -2.49 10.86
N ARG A 71 -8.94 -3.28 10.10
CA ARG A 71 -7.59 -3.68 10.51
C ARG A 71 -6.64 -2.48 10.64
N ALA A 72 -6.71 -1.53 9.72
CA ALA A 72 -5.93 -0.30 9.80
C ALA A 72 -6.32 0.53 11.03
N GLU A 73 -7.61 0.72 11.29
CA GLU A 73 -8.10 1.45 12.46
C GLU A 73 -7.69 0.78 13.79
N MET A 74 -7.76 -0.55 13.87
CA MET A 74 -7.28 -1.30 15.04
C MET A 74 -5.77 -1.12 15.24
N LEU A 75 -4.99 -1.23 14.17
CA LEU A 75 -3.55 -1.05 14.23
C LEU A 75 -3.18 0.36 14.69
N THR A 76 -3.84 1.40 14.15
CA THR A 76 -3.63 2.79 14.59
C THR A 76 -3.93 2.95 16.07
N LYS A 77 -5.01 2.36 16.59
CA LYS A 77 -5.32 2.40 18.02
C LYS A 77 -4.25 1.73 18.89
N CYS A 78 -3.79 0.54 18.48
CA CYS A 78 -2.70 -0.16 19.16
C CYS A 78 -1.42 0.68 19.16
N GLN A 79 -1.02 1.22 18.01
CA GLN A 79 0.15 2.09 17.88
C GLN A 79 0.04 3.33 18.77
N CYS A 80 -1.10 4.02 18.78
CA CYS A 80 -1.30 5.18 19.66
C CYS A 80 -1.22 4.81 21.14
N TYR A 81 -1.78 3.67 21.53
CA TYR A 81 -1.71 3.18 22.92
C TYR A 81 -0.26 2.86 23.31
N GLU A 82 0.47 2.12 22.47
CA GLU A 82 1.87 1.75 22.68
C GLU A 82 2.77 3.00 22.72
N GLN A 83 2.59 3.94 21.80
CA GLN A 83 3.30 5.22 21.78
C GLN A 83 3.03 6.03 23.04
N THR A 84 1.76 6.16 23.45
CA THR A 84 1.41 6.89 24.68
C THR A 84 2.03 6.23 25.91
N GLY A 85 2.04 4.90 25.97
CA GLY A 85 2.72 4.16 27.02
C GLY A 85 4.22 4.48 27.04
N PHE A 86 4.89 4.35 25.90
CA PHE A 86 6.31 4.64 25.77
C PHE A 86 6.67 6.09 26.16
N THR A 87 5.90 7.08 25.69
CA THR A 87 6.11 8.49 26.04
C THR A 87 5.95 8.73 27.54
N ARG A 88 4.95 8.14 28.21
CA ARG A 88 4.77 8.29 29.66
C ARG A 88 5.94 7.75 30.47
N TYR A 89 6.51 6.60 30.07
CA TYR A 89 7.70 6.06 30.71
C TYR A 89 8.95 6.88 30.38
N SER A 90 9.07 7.36 29.14
CA SER A 90 10.18 8.20 28.72
C SER A 90 10.20 9.54 29.45
N ASP A 91 9.04 10.19 29.63
CA ASP A 91 8.90 11.43 30.40
C ASP A 91 9.19 11.21 31.90
N ALA A 92 8.93 10.01 32.42
CA ALA A 92 9.29 9.63 33.79
C ALA A 92 10.79 9.32 33.97
N GLU A 93 11.47 8.81 32.93
CA GLU A 93 12.92 8.52 32.95
C GLU A 93 13.80 9.72 32.53
N LEU A 94 13.25 10.70 31.83
CA LEU A 94 13.94 11.94 31.43
C LEU A 94 14.29 12.86 32.62
N ASP A 95 13.79 12.57 33.82
CA ASP A 95 14.25 13.20 35.06
C ASP A 95 15.57 12.61 35.59
N SER A 96 16.11 11.56 34.95
CA SER A 96 17.33 10.90 35.42
C SER A 96 18.19 10.33 34.27
N SER A 97 18.85 11.20 33.50
CA SER A 97 20.10 10.90 32.76
C SER A 97 20.06 9.67 31.81
N ALA A 98 19.20 9.66 30.79
CA ALA A 98 19.19 8.58 29.80
C ALA A 98 19.75 9.00 28.42
N ILE A 99 20.70 8.22 27.88
CA ILE A 99 21.14 8.24 26.48
C ILE A 99 20.50 7.03 25.79
N CYS A 100 19.65 7.24 24.78
CA CYS A 100 18.91 6.18 24.11
C CYS A 100 19.52 5.83 22.73
N ALA A 101 19.68 4.54 22.45
CA ALA A 101 19.94 4.03 21.10
C ALA A 101 18.66 3.38 20.55
N THR A 102 18.26 3.74 19.33
CA THR A 102 17.11 3.15 18.64
C THR A 102 17.55 1.94 17.82
N SER A 103 16.85 0.81 17.98
CA SER A 103 17.03 -0.37 17.13
C SER A 103 16.66 -0.04 15.67
N MET A 104 17.55 -0.37 14.73
CA MET A 104 17.22 -0.51 13.32
C MET A 104 17.12 -2.00 12.97
N SER A 105 15.89 -2.44 12.74
CA SER A 105 15.40 -3.63 12.00
C SER A 105 15.89 -5.01 12.44
#